data_AF-A0A0G4L8P8-F1
#
_entry.id   AF-A0A0G4L8P8-F1
#
_cell.length_a   1.000
_cell.length_b   1.000
_cell.length_c   1.000
_cell.angle_alpha   90.00
_cell.angle_beta   90.00
_cell.angle_gamma   90.00
#
_symmetry.space_group_name_H-M   'P 1'
#
loop_
_entity.id
_entity.type
_entity.pdbx_description
1 polymer ?
#
loop_
_entity_poly.entity_id
_entity_poly.type
_entity_poly.pdbx_seq_one_letter_code
_entity_poly.pdbx_strand_id
1 'polypeptide(L)'
;TAKRKLKLALQEFYRGLELLKSYALLNRTAFRKLNKKYDKAVNARPPYRFMTEKVNKAWFVNSDALEGHIKTVEDMYAQYFERGNHKIATGKLKSLIKRKGDESGSAFRSGILIGTGVVFAVQGLTFAAQLLLHEEESVRQETSFLMQIYGGYFLMLFMFGLFVLNCWMWTENKINYPFI
;
A
#
# COMPACT_ATOMS: atom_id res chain seq x y z
N THR A 1 -10.76 -18.63 19.57
CA THR A 1 -10.06 -19.86 20.02
C THR A 1 -8.56 -19.71 19.88
N ALA A 2 -7.77 -20.23 20.83
CA ALA A 2 -6.31 -20.09 20.87
C ALA A 2 -5.61 -20.55 19.58
N LYS A 3 -6.11 -21.63 18.94
CA LYS A 3 -5.59 -22.12 17.65
C LYS A 3 -5.65 -21.08 16.51
N ARG A 4 -6.69 -20.24 16.46
CA ARG A 4 -6.82 -19.18 15.45
C ARG A 4 -5.78 -18.08 15.67
N LYS A 5 -5.56 -17.68 16.92
CA LYS A 5 -4.53 -16.68 17.26
C LYS A 5 -3.13 -17.19 16.93
N LEU A 6 -2.83 -18.46 17.24
CA LEU A 6 -1.55 -19.09 16.89
C LEU A 6 -1.33 -19.15 15.37
N LYS A 7 -2.37 -19.50 14.60
CA LYS A 7 -2.31 -19.50 13.13
C LYS A 7 -1.95 -18.12 12.57
N LEU A 8 -2.60 -17.07 13.07
CA LEU A 8 -2.32 -15.69 12.66
C LEU A 8 -0.90 -15.27 13.04
N ALA A 9 -0.45 -15.58 14.27
CA ALA A 9 0.90 -15.28 14.71
C ALA A 9 1.99 -15.95 13.84
N LEU A 10 1.79 -17.22 13.46
CA LEU A 10 2.71 -17.90 12.54
C LEU A 10 2.75 -17.24 11.15
N GLN A 11 1.59 -16.82 10.64
CA GLN A 11 1.49 -16.14 9.34
C GLN A 11 2.18 -14.78 9.36
N GLU A 12 1.99 -13.99 10.42
CA GLU A 12 2.66 -12.71 10.62
C GLU A 12 4.17 -12.87 10.78
N PHE A 13 4.62 -13.88 11.54
CA PHE A 13 6.03 -14.19 11.70
C PHE A 13 6.68 -14.59 10.37
N TYR A 14 6.04 -15.46 9.59
CA TYR A 14 6.51 -15.84 8.25
C TYR A 14 6.62 -14.63 7.32
N ARG A 15 5.62 -13.74 7.33
CA ARG A 15 5.65 -12.48 6.58
C ARG A 15 6.85 -11.62 6.98
N GLY A 16 7.17 -11.53 8.27
CA GLY A 16 8.36 -10.83 8.77
C GLY A 16 9.67 -11.41 8.26
N LEU A 17 9.80 -12.75 8.24
CA LEU A 17 10.99 -13.43 7.71
C LEU A 17 11.17 -13.20 6.21
N GLU A 18 10.09 -13.24 5.41
CA GLU A 18 10.16 -12.98 3.98
C GLU A 18 10.50 -11.51 3.65
N LEU A 19 9.99 -10.59 4.47
CA LEU A 19 10.38 -9.18 4.39
C LEU A 19 11.88 -9.00 4.66
N LEU A 20 12.41 -9.67 5.69
CA LEU A 20 13.83 -9.63 6.02
C LEU A 20 14.68 -10.21 4.88
N LYS A 21 14.20 -11.28 4.22
CA LYS A 21 14.85 -11.87 3.03
C LYS A 21 14.90 -10.86 1.88
N SER A 22 13.78 -10.18 1.63
CA SER A 22 13.68 -9.14 0.60
C SER A 22 14.59 -7.95 0.90
N TYR A 23 14.66 -7.52 2.16
CA TYR A 23 15.55 -6.47 2.63
C TYR A 23 17.03 -6.83 2.38
N ALA A 24 17.46 -8.03 2.78
CA ALA A 24 18.84 -8.46 2.59
C ALA A 24 19.24 -8.49 1.10
N LEU A 25 18.35 -9.03 0.25
CA LEU A 25 18.58 -9.12 -1.20
C LEU A 25 18.62 -7.74 -1.87
N LEU A 26 17.72 -6.84 -1.49
CA LEU A 26 17.66 -5.48 -2.01
C LEU A 26 18.94 -4.72 -1.63
N ASN A 27 19.33 -4.75 -0.36
CA ASN A 27 20.53 -4.06 0.13
C ASN A 27 21.80 -4.60 -0.52
N ARG A 28 21.95 -5.93 -0.65
CA ARG A 28 23.08 -6.52 -1.39
C ARG A 28 23.15 -6.02 -2.83
N THR A 29 22.00 -5.92 -3.51
CA THR A 29 21.93 -5.38 -4.88
C THR A 29 22.24 -3.89 -4.93
N ALA A 30 21.75 -3.12 -3.95
CA ALA A 30 22.01 -1.69 -3.84
C ALA A 30 23.50 -1.42 -3.63
N PHE A 31 24.16 -2.10 -2.69
CA PHE A 31 25.61 -1.99 -2.48
C PHE A 31 26.39 -2.37 -3.73
N ARG A 32 26.00 -3.44 -4.44
CA ARG A 32 26.65 -3.81 -5.71
C ARG A 32 26.52 -2.70 -6.76
N LYS A 33 25.33 -2.13 -6.93
CA LYS A 33 25.08 -1.05 -7.92
C LYS A 33 25.81 0.24 -7.55
N LEU A 34 25.82 0.59 -6.26
CA LEU A 34 26.49 1.79 -5.73
C LEU A 34 28.00 1.68 -5.94
N ASN A 35 28.61 0.54 -5.57
CA ASN A 35 30.03 0.31 -5.81
C ASN A 35 30.38 0.32 -7.29
N LYS A 36 29.57 -0.32 -8.15
CA LYS A 36 29.78 -0.26 -9.61
C LYS A 36 29.76 1.17 -10.15
N LYS A 37 28.86 2.02 -9.64
CA LYS A 37 28.77 3.43 -10.03
C LYS A 37 29.98 4.23 -9.53
N TYR A 38 30.40 4.00 -8.29
CA TYR A 38 31.58 4.61 -7.68
C TYR A 38 32.86 4.24 -8.45
N ASP A 39 33.08 2.95 -8.71
CA ASP A 39 34.25 2.46 -9.43
C ASP A 39 34.34 3.05 -10.84
N LYS A 40 33.19 3.22 -11.52
CA LYS A 40 33.12 3.88 -12.83
C LYS A 40 33.45 5.37 -12.78
N ALA A 41 33.07 6.07 -11.70
CA ALA A 41 33.35 7.49 -11.55
C ALA A 41 34.82 7.78 -11.20
N VAL A 42 35.45 6.93 -10.39
CA VAL A 42 36.81 7.13 -9.87
C VAL A 42 37.87 6.34 -10.66
N ASN A 43 37.46 5.50 -11.64
CA ASN A 43 38.33 4.55 -12.35
C ASN A 43 39.16 3.70 -11.37
N ALA A 44 38.53 3.24 -10.29
CA ALA A 44 39.19 2.54 -9.21
C ALA A 44 39.80 1.19 -9.68
N ARG A 45 41.04 0.92 -9.26
CA ARG A 45 41.72 -0.38 -9.43
C ARG A 45 42.19 -0.88 -8.06
N PRO A 46 41.81 -2.09 -7.62
CA PRO A 46 40.91 -3.06 -8.25
C PRO A 46 39.42 -2.68 -8.10
N PRO A 47 38.56 -3.04 -9.07
CA PRO A 47 37.12 -2.80 -8.97
C PRO A 47 36.48 -3.69 -7.88
N TYR A 48 35.38 -3.22 -7.28
CA TYR A 48 34.61 -3.90 -6.24
C TYR A 48 35.33 -4.21 -4.92
N ARG A 49 36.45 -3.53 -4.59
CA ARG A 49 37.21 -3.77 -3.35
C ARG A 49 36.33 -3.76 -2.09
N PHE A 50 35.47 -2.74 -1.96
CA PHE A 50 34.55 -2.61 -0.82
C PHE A 50 33.50 -3.74 -0.75
N MET A 51 33.05 -4.24 -1.90
CA MET A 51 32.11 -5.36 -1.95
C MET A 51 32.74 -6.63 -1.40
N THR A 52 33.97 -6.94 -1.82
CA THR A 52 34.68 -8.15 -1.42
C THR A 52 35.16 -8.11 0.04
N GLU A 53 35.66 -6.97 0.49
CA GLU A 53 36.24 -6.86 1.83
C GLU A 53 35.20 -6.68 2.94
N LYS A 54 34.11 -5.95 2.66
CA LYS A 54 33.15 -5.54 3.68
C LYS A 54 31.78 -6.19 3.49
N VAL A 55 31.21 -6.08 2.28
CA VAL A 55 29.81 -6.53 2.04
C VAL A 55 29.69 -8.05 2.01
N ASN A 56 30.57 -8.74 1.31
CA ASN A 56 30.55 -10.21 1.21
C ASN A 56 30.93 -10.90 2.53
N LYS A 57 31.63 -10.21 3.45
CA LYS A 57 31.95 -10.76 4.78
C LYS A 57 30.87 -10.47 5.82
N ALA A 58 29.94 -9.58 5.51
CA ALA A 58 28.93 -9.17 6.46
C ALA A 58 27.93 -10.31 6.74
N TRP A 59 27.50 -10.41 8.00
CA TRP A 59 26.58 -11.44 8.47
C TRP A 59 25.23 -11.45 7.74
N PHE A 60 24.77 -10.30 7.24
CA PHE A 60 23.51 -10.23 6.48
C PHE A 60 23.58 -10.92 5.11
N VAL A 61 24.78 -11.20 4.57
CA VAL A 61 24.97 -11.89 3.28
C VAL A 61 25.33 -13.36 3.47
N ASN A 62 26.12 -13.68 4.50
CA ASN A 62 26.63 -15.04 4.73
C ASN A 62 25.74 -15.91 5.63
N SER A 63 24.77 -15.32 6.34
CA SER A 63 23.95 -16.08 7.27
C SER A 63 22.83 -16.84 6.54
N ASP A 64 22.93 -18.16 6.54
CA ASP A 64 21.86 -19.07 6.09
C ASP A 64 20.77 -19.29 7.16
N ALA A 65 20.93 -18.71 8.34
CA ALA A 65 19.99 -18.87 9.46
C ALA A 65 18.57 -18.41 9.08
N LEU A 66 18.45 -17.36 8.27
CA LEU A 66 17.16 -16.86 7.80
C LEU A 66 16.43 -17.89 6.94
N GLU A 67 17.12 -18.56 6.02
CA GLU A 67 16.52 -19.58 5.17
C GLU A 67 16.15 -20.84 5.97
N GLY A 68 16.97 -21.18 6.97
CA GLY A 68 16.66 -22.22 7.95
C GLY A 68 15.36 -21.92 8.72
N HIS A 69 15.23 -20.71 9.28
CA HIS A 69 14.03 -20.31 10.02
C HIS A 69 12.76 -20.32 9.15
N ILE A 70 12.84 -19.87 7.89
CA ILE A 70 11.71 -19.94 6.95
C ILE A 70 11.24 -21.39 6.79
N LYS A 71 12.17 -22.32 6.55
CA LYS A 71 11.85 -23.74 6.38
C LYS A 71 11.23 -24.34 7.64
N THR A 72 11.79 -24.06 8.83
CA THR A 72 11.22 -24.55 10.10
C THR A 72 9.79 -24.06 10.32
N VAL A 73 9.48 -22.80 9.97
CA VAL A 73 8.12 -22.25 10.11
C VAL A 73 7.16 -22.91 9.11
N GLU A 74 7.59 -23.15 7.87
CA GLU A 74 6.80 -23.87 6.87
C GLU A 74 6.49 -25.30 7.33
N ASP A 75 7.49 -25.98 7.91
CA ASP A 75 7.35 -27.35 8.42
C ASP A 75 6.37 -27.40 9.61
N MET A 76 6.51 -26.48 10.58
CA MET A 76 5.56 -26.36 11.69
C MET A 76 4.15 -26.07 11.19
N TYR A 77 3.98 -25.14 10.25
CA TYR A 77 2.66 -24.81 9.73
C TYR A 77 2.01 -26.00 9.00
N ALA A 78 2.79 -26.73 8.19
CA ALA A 78 2.32 -27.91 7.48
C ALA A 78 1.87 -29.01 8.46
N GLN A 79 2.66 -29.28 9.50
CA GLN A 79 2.37 -30.32 10.49
C GLN A 79 1.11 -30.01 11.31
N TYR A 80 1.00 -28.79 11.87
CA TYR A 80 -0.08 -28.45 12.81
C TYR A 80 -1.39 -28.03 12.13
N PHE A 81 -1.36 -27.46 10.93
CA PHE A 81 -2.55 -26.87 10.29
C PHE A 81 -3.00 -27.55 9.00
N GLU A 82 -2.10 -28.22 8.27
CA GLU A 82 -2.40 -28.80 6.95
C GLU A 82 -2.12 -30.32 6.88
N ARG A 83 -2.06 -30.99 8.04
CA ARG A 83 -1.88 -32.45 8.20
C ARG A 83 -0.67 -33.01 7.41
N GLY A 84 0.41 -32.24 7.31
CA GLY A 84 1.65 -32.63 6.62
C GLY A 84 1.70 -32.27 5.12
N ASN A 85 0.69 -31.59 4.56
CA ASN A 85 0.74 -31.20 3.16
C ASN A 85 1.53 -29.88 2.93
N HIS A 86 2.84 -30.00 2.75
CA HIS A 86 3.76 -28.86 2.58
C HIS A 86 3.44 -27.98 1.36
N LYS A 87 2.94 -28.55 0.25
CA LYS A 87 2.63 -27.77 -0.95
C LYS A 87 1.45 -26.81 -0.72
N ILE A 88 0.43 -27.26 0.02
CA ILE A 88 -0.73 -26.44 0.34
C ILE A 88 -0.39 -25.41 1.41
N ALA A 89 0.43 -25.79 2.41
CA ALA A 89 0.94 -24.89 3.44
C ALA A 89 1.71 -23.71 2.83
N THR A 90 2.78 -24.01 2.07
CA THR A 90 3.60 -22.98 1.41
C THR A 90 2.79 -22.11 0.44
N GLY A 91 1.86 -22.70 -0.30
CA GLY A 91 0.93 -21.96 -1.15
C GLY A 91 0.06 -20.97 -0.37
N LYS A 92 -0.49 -21.38 0.78
CA LYS A 92 -1.30 -20.51 1.65
C LYS A 92 -0.46 -19.44 2.36
N LEU A 93 0.75 -19.75 2.81
CA LEU A 93 1.63 -18.76 3.44
C LEU A 93 2.07 -17.69 2.44
N LYS A 94 2.45 -18.08 1.21
CA LYS A 94 2.85 -17.14 0.15
C LYS A 94 1.67 -16.34 -0.42
N SER A 95 0.48 -16.93 -0.51
CA SER A 95 -0.71 -16.22 -1.02
C SER A 95 -1.21 -15.13 -0.06
N LEU A 96 -0.96 -15.26 1.25
CA LEU A 96 -1.25 -14.22 2.23
C LEU A 96 -0.35 -12.98 2.08
N ILE A 97 0.78 -13.13 1.39
CA ILE A 97 1.77 -12.08 1.18
C ILE A 97 1.54 -11.36 -0.14
N LYS A 98 1.01 -12.06 -1.15
CA LYS A 98 0.50 -11.42 -2.35
C LYS A 98 -0.63 -10.49 -1.92
N ARG A 99 -0.44 -9.17 -2.13
CA ARG A 99 -1.40 -8.09 -1.82
C ARG A 99 -2.82 -8.63 -1.98
N LYS A 100 -3.65 -8.41 -0.96
CA LYS A 100 -5.08 -8.71 -0.94
C LYS A 100 -5.66 -8.33 -2.31
N GLY A 101 -5.90 -9.36 -3.12
CA GLY A 101 -6.30 -9.20 -4.52
C GLY A 101 -7.73 -8.69 -4.58
N ASP A 102 -7.92 -7.70 -5.45
CA ASP A 102 -9.19 -7.15 -5.93
C ASP A 102 -10.13 -6.54 -4.89
N GLU A 103 -9.77 -5.35 -4.41
CA GLU A 103 -10.73 -4.33 -3.94
C GLU A 103 -11.61 -3.76 -5.10
N SER A 104 -11.63 -4.43 -6.25
CA SER A 104 -12.34 -4.03 -7.47
C SER A 104 -13.84 -3.80 -7.23
N GLY A 105 -14.47 -4.67 -6.43
CA GLY A 105 -15.89 -4.52 -6.08
C GLY A 105 -16.19 -3.30 -5.22
N SER A 106 -15.28 -2.95 -4.31
CA SER A 106 -15.39 -1.74 -3.49
C SER A 106 -15.19 -0.49 -4.36
N ALA A 107 -14.13 -0.50 -5.19
CA ALA A 107 -13.83 0.59 -6.12
C ALA A 107 -14.96 0.86 -7.11
N PHE A 108 -15.60 -0.19 -7.65
CA PHE A 108 -16.73 -0.05 -8.56
C PHE A 108 -17.96 0.58 -7.89
N ARG A 109 -18.31 0.14 -6.67
CA ARG A 109 -19.43 0.72 -5.91
C ARG A 109 -19.16 2.18 -5.55
N SER A 110 -17.95 2.49 -5.10
CA SER A 110 -17.54 3.88 -4.84
C SER A 110 -17.59 4.73 -6.11
N GLY A 111 -17.16 4.19 -7.25
CA GLY A 111 -17.24 4.87 -8.54
C GLY A 111 -18.68 5.20 -8.96
N ILE A 112 -19.61 4.25 -8.81
CA ILE A 112 -21.04 4.49 -9.10
C ILE A 112 -21.61 5.57 -8.19
N LEU A 113 -21.35 5.49 -6.87
CA LEU A 113 -21.88 6.46 -5.90
C LEU A 113 -21.34 7.88 -6.12
N ILE A 114 -20.05 8.01 -6.45
CA ILE A 114 -19.45 9.30 -6.80
C ILE A 114 -20.06 9.82 -8.11
N GLY A 115 -20.20 8.95 -9.13
CA GLY A 115 -20.79 9.32 -10.42
C GLY A 115 -22.22 9.82 -10.31
N THR A 116 -23.10 9.10 -9.60
CA THR A 116 -24.48 9.53 -9.36
C THR A 116 -24.53 10.81 -8.50
N GLY A 117 -23.66 10.92 -7.49
CA GLY A 117 -23.53 12.14 -6.69
C GLY A 117 -23.19 13.37 -7.52
N VAL A 118 -22.29 13.25 -8.50
CA VAL A 118 -21.92 14.36 -9.40
C VAL A 118 -23.09 14.76 -10.29
N VAL A 119 -23.84 13.81 -10.86
CA VAL A 119 -25.02 14.12 -11.70
C VAL A 119 -26.08 14.88 -10.90
N PHE A 120 -26.40 14.41 -9.69
CA PHE A 120 -27.35 15.10 -8.82
C PHE A 120 -26.84 16.46 -8.35
N ALA A 121 -25.54 16.62 -8.11
CA ALA A 121 -24.95 17.91 -7.76
C ALA A 121 -25.11 18.93 -8.90
N VAL A 122 -24.86 18.54 -10.16
CA VAL A 122 -25.04 19.42 -11.33
C VAL A 122 -26.52 19.78 -11.53
N GLN A 123 -27.43 18.82 -11.39
CA GLN A 123 -28.87 19.08 -11.46
C GLN A 123 -29.33 20.03 -10.33
N GLY A 124 -28.86 19.82 -9.10
CA GLY A 124 -29.16 20.69 -7.98
C GLY A 124 -28.62 22.10 -8.16
N LEU A 125 -27.40 22.25 -8.70
CA LEU A 125 -26.78 23.56 -8.96
C LEU A 125 -27.52 24.33 -10.06
N THR A 126 -27.91 23.64 -11.15
CA THR A 126 -28.67 24.27 -12.24
C THR A 126 -30.06 24.70 -11.81
N PHE A 127 -30.75 23.87 -11.02
CA PHE A 127 -32.04 24.23 -10.41
C PHE A 127 -31.91 25.41 -9.44
N ALA A 128 -30.89 25.39 -8.57
CA ALA A 128 -30.62 26.50 -7.65
C ALA A 128 -30.30 27.80 -8.39
N ALA A 129 -29.52 27.74 -9.49
CA ALA A 129 -29.20 28.90 -10.31
C ALA A 129 -30.44 29.49 -11.01
N GLN A 130 -31.36 28.64 -11.50
CA GLN A 130 -32.63 29.08 -12.07
C GLN A 130 -33.51 29.75 -11.02
N LEU A 131 -33.57 29.20 -9.80
CA LEU A 131 -34.36 29.73 -8.70
C LEU A 131 -33.79 31.06 -8.15
N LEU A 132 -32.47 31.24 -8.23
CA LEU A 132 -31.80 32.49 -7.84
C LEU A 132 -32.06 33.65 -8.82
N LEU A 133 -32.36 33.33 -10.09
CA LEU A 133 -32.66 34.31 -11.15
C LEU A 133 -34.15 34.60 -11.29
N HIS A 134 -35.01 33.96 -10.49
CA HIS A 134 -36.45 34.15 -10.54
C HIS A 134 -36.87 35.51 -9.92
N GLU A 135 -37.97 36.08 -10.41
CA GLU A 135 -38.44 37.43 -10.03
C GLU A 135 -38.94 37.57 -8.58
N GLU A 136 -39.26 36.48 -7.87
CA GLU A 136 -39.73 36.56 -6.47
C GLU A 136 -38.58 36.76 -5.47
N GLU A 137 -38.63 37.86 -4.74
CA GLU A 137 -37.57 38.28 -3.82
C GLU A 137 -37.42 37.38 -2.58
N SER A 138 -38.53 36.82 -2.08
CA SER A 138 -38.58 35.87 -0.96
C SER A 138 -37.85 34.56 -1.29
N VAL A 139 -38.19 33.98 -2.45
CA VAL A 139 -37.63 32.72 -2.94
C VAL A 139 -36.13 32.85 -3.21
N ARG A 140 -35.68 34.00 -3.73
CA ARG A 140 -34.27 34.30 -3.97
C ARG A 140 -33.45 34.35 -2.68
N GLN A 141 -33.97 34.97 -1.62
CA GLN A 141 -33.26 35.06 -0.34
C GLN A 141 -33.14 33.70 0.35
N GLU A 142 -34.23 32.93 0.40
CA GLU A 142 -34.20 31.58 0.98
C GLU A 142 -33.25 30.65 0.22
N THR A 143 -33.25 30.72 -1.12
CA THR A 143 -32.34 29.94 -1.97
C THR A 143 -30.88 30.31 -1.72
N SER A 144 -30.56 31.60 -1.51
CA SER A 144 -29.19 32.05 -1.23
C SER A 144 -28.65 31.51 0.09
N PHE A 145 -29.44 31.56 1.16
CA PHE A 145 -29.02 30.99 2.46
C PHE A 145 -28.85 29.47 2.38
N LEU A 146 -29.75 28.79 1.67
CA LEU A 146 -29.67 27.35 1.47
C LEU A 146 -28.41 26.96 0.68
N MET A 147 -28.10 27.70 -0.41
CA MET A 147 -26.87 27.49 -1.19
C MET A 147 -25.61 27.68 -0.36
N GLN A 148 -25.59 28.67 0.54
CA GLN A 148 -24.42 28.93 1.38
C GLN A 148 -24.16 27.79 2.39
N ILE A 149 -25.21 27.22 2.97
CA ILE A 149 -25.11 26.07 3.89
C ILE A 149 -24.62 24.82 3.14
N TYR A 150 -25.26 24.46 2.03
CA TYR A 150 -24.87 23.30 1.23
C TYR A 150 -23.49 23.47 0.57
N GLY A 151 -23.14 24.69 0.18
CA GLY A 151 -21.81 25.05 -0.32
C GLY A 151 -20.71 24.83 0.73
N GLY A 152 -20.98 25.14 2.01
CA GLY A 152 -20.08 24.86 3.11
C GLY A 152 -19.84 23.35 3.31
N TYR A 153 -20.92 22.56 3.32
CA TYR A 153 -20.81 21.09 3.39
C TYR A 153 -20.05 20.50 2.20
N PHE A 154 -20.33 21.00 0.98
CA PHE A 154 -19.63 20.60 -0.22
C PHE A 154 -18.13 20.93 -0.14
N LEU A 155 -17.77 22.12 0.33
CA LEU A 155 -16.37 22.53 0.47
C LEU A 155 -15.59 21.62 1.43
N MET A 156 -16.21 21.22 2.55
CA MET A 156 -15.61 20.28 3.49
C MET A 156 -15.36 18.91 2.84
N LEU A 157 -16.34 18.37 2.11
CA LEU A 157 -16.19 17.11 1.37
C LEU A 157 -15.14 17.22 0.25
N PHE A 158 -15.08 18.37 -0.43
CA PHE A 158 -14.11 18.64 -1.49
C PHE A 158 -12.68 18.69 -0.96
N MET A 159 -12.45 19.40 0.15
CA MET A 159 -11.15 19.43 0.84
C MET A 159 -10.70 18.03 1.28
N PHE A 160 -11.62 17.24 1.84
CA PHE A 160 -11.33 15.84 2.18
C PHE A 160 -10.99 15.00 0.95
N GLY A 161 -11.72 15.17 -0.16
CA GLY A 161 -11.43 14.51 -1.43
C GLY A 161 -10.04 14.86 -1.99
N LEU A 162 -9.65 16.13 -1.96
CA LEU A 162 -8.31 16.57 -2.36
C LEU A 162 -7.22 15.98 -1.47
N PHE A 163 -7.46 15.85 -0.17
CA PHE A 163 -6.53 15.18 0.74
C PHE A 163 -6.34 13.70 0.35
N VAL A 164 -7.42 12.98 0.06
CA VAL A 164 -7.35 11.58 -0.41
C VAL A 164 -6.60 11.47 -1.73
N LEU A 165 -6.85 12.37 -2.69
CA LEU A 165 -6.12 12.41 -3.96
C LEU A 165 -4.63 12.65 -3.76
N ASN A 166 -4.25 13.54 -2.83
CA ASN A 166 -2.86 13.77 -2.48
C ASN A 166 -2.21 12.51 -1.88
N CYS A 167 -2.90 11.84 -0.94
CA CYS A 167 -2.43 10.55 -0.40
C CYS A 167 -2.29 9.47 -1.49
N TRP A 168 -3.22 9.41 -2.44
CA TRP A 168 -3.15 8.48 -3.57
C TRP A 168 -1.94 8.78 -4.46
N MET A 169 -1.72 10.05 -4.83
CA MET A 169 -0.58 10.47 -5.64
C MET A 169 0.76 10.23 -4.94
N TRP A 170 0.83 10.43 -3.62
CA TRP A 170 2.01 10.06 -2.83
C TRP A 170 2.28 8.55 -2.84
N THR A 171 1.23 7.74 -2.81
CA THR A 171 1.31 6.28 -2.84
C THR A 171 1.78 5.78 -4.21
N GLU A 172 1.26 6.35 -5.30
CA GLU A 172 1.64 5.99 -6.67
C GLU A 172 3.09 6.36 -6.98
N ASN A 173 3.52 7.55 -6.55
CA ASN A 173 4.90 8.01 -6.70
C ASN A 173 5.88 7.37 -5.69
N LYS A 174 5.41 6.47 -4.81
CA LYS A 174 6.23 5.75 -3.82
C LYS A 174 7.09 6.66 -2.93
N ILE A 175 6.64 7.90 -2.71
CA ILE A 175 7.37 8.89 -1.92
C ILE A 175 7.38 8.47 -0.45
N ASN A 176 6.26 7.92 0.03
CA ASN A 176 6.20 7.23 1.30
C ASN A 176 6.35 5.74 1.01
N TYR A 177 7.57 5.22 1.06
CA TYR A 177 7.75 3.81 1.37
C TYR A 177 7.32 3.68 2.84
N PRO A 178 6.17 3.08 3.18
CA PRO A 178 6.10 2.43 4.47
C PRO A 178 7.18 1.36 4.42
N PHE A 179 8.36 1.69 4.97
CA PHE A 179 9.09 0.67 5.70
C PHE A 179 8.05 0.10 6.66
N ILE A 180 7.73 -1.18 6.45
CA ILE A 180 6.89 -1.96 7.37
C ILE A 180 7.25 -1.61 8.81
#